data_AF-X1CX76-F1
#
_entry.id   AF-X1CX76-F1
#
_cell.length_a   1.000
_cell.length_b   1.000
_cell.length_c   1.000
_cell.angle_alpha   90.00
_cell.angle_beta   90.00
_cell.angle_gamma   90.00
#
_symmetry.space_group_name_H-M   'P 1'
#
loop_
_entity.id
_entity.type
_entity.pdbx_description
1 polymer ?
#
loop_
_entity_poly.entity_id
_entity_poly.type
_entity_poly.pdbx_seq_one_letter_code
_entity_poly.pdbx_strand_id
1 'polypeptide(L)'
;DIKMMRDPTRGGVASIFNEIVSGQSFGIELWEEKIPIKKEVMSICEMLGFDPLYLANEGKVVLIVKEEETEKLLSILRSHPLGKESQIMGKVIPEPKGKVYLRTTIGTRRVVDMLTGEQLPRIC
;
A
#
# COMPACT_ATOMS: atom_id res chain seq x y z
N ASP A 1 -5.52 -16.83 7.54
CA ASP A 1 -5.43 -17.24 6.12
C ASP A 1 -4.90 -16.07 5.30
N ILE A 2 -3.77 -16.25 4.62
CA ILE A 2 -3.10 -15.23 3.80
C ILE A 2 -3.47 -15.49 2.34
N LYS A 3 -4.10 -14.52 1.70
CA LYS A 3 -4.51 -14.61 0.29
C LYS A 3 -3.46 -14.10 -0.68
N MET A 4 -2.62 -13.17 -0.23
CA MET A 4 -1.53 -12.61 -1.01
C MET A 4 -0.40 -12.17 -0.09
N MET A 5 0.84 -12.35 -0.54
CA MET A 5 2.04 -11.76 0.06
C MET A 5 3.00 -11.30 -1.04
N ARG A 6 3.40 -10.02 -1.06
CA ARG A 6 4.37 -9.44 -2.01
C ARG A 6 5.17 -8.30 -1.40
N ASP A 7 6.38 -8.12 -1.88
CA ASP A 7 7.29 -7.03 -1.56
C ASP A 7 7.09 -5.83 -2.51
N PRO A 8 6.78 -4.60 -2.00
CA PRO A 8 6.54 -3.41 -2.83
C PRO A 8 7.85 -2.77 -3.32
N THR A 9 8.59 -3.49 -4.16
CA THR A 9 9.78 -3.01 -4.87
C THR A 9 9.36 -2.03 -5.98
N ARG A 10 9.67 -2.30 -7.25
CA ARG A 10 9.43 -1.32 -8.33
C ARG A 10 7.95 -0.98 -8.48
N GLY A 11 7.64 0.32 -8.44
CA GLY A 11 6.27 0.84 -8.49
C GLY A 11 5.54 0.87 -7.14
N GLY A 12 6.19 0.42 -6.08
CA GLY A 12 5.71 0.53 -4.70
C GLY A 12 4.40 -0.22 -4.45
N VAL A 13 3.70 0.22 -3.40
CA VAL A 13 2.41 -0.37 -3.01
C VAL A 13 1.31 -0.06 -4.02
N ALA A 14 1.40 1.08 -4.71
CA ALA A 14 0.44 1.50 -5.72
C ALA A 14 0.36 0.49 -6.88
N SER A 15 1.51 0.13 -7.47
CA SER A 15 1.53 -0.83 -8.57
C SER A 15 1.07 -2.22 -8.14
N ILE A 16 1.51 -2.70 -6.97
CA ILE A 16 1.09 -4.01 -6.45
C ILE A 16 -0.42 -4.10 -6.32
N PHE A 17 -1.07 -3.12 -5.69
CA PHE A 17 -2.51 -3.19 -5.52
C PHE A 17 -3.25 -3.03 -6.83
N ASN A 18 -2.77 -2.20 -7.76
CA ASN A 18 -3.34 -2.09 -9.10
C ASN A 18 -3.24 -3.40 -9.89
N GLU A 19 -2.10 -4.10 -9.83
CA GLU A 19 -1.95 -5.42 -10.43
C GLU A 19 -2.95 -6.44 -9.87
N ILE A 20 -3.19 -6.40 -8.56
CA ILE A 20 -4.12 -7.33 -7.90
C ILE A 20 -5.55 -7.07 -8.33
N VAL A 21 -5.99 -5.82 -8.34
CA VAL A 21 -7.40 -5.50 -8.63
C VAL A 21 -7.69 -5.52 -10.13
N SER A 22 -6.69 -5.35 -10.99
CA SER A 22 -6.88 -5.30 -12.45
C SER A 22 -7.67 -6.51 -12.97
N GLY A 23 -8.79 -6.25 -13.64
CA GLY A 23 -9.70 -7.28 -14.17
C GLY A 23 -10.51 -8.05 -13.10
N GLN A 24 -10.43 -7.67 -11.83
CA GLN A 24 -11.16 -8.34 -10.74
C GLN A 24 -12.54 -7.73 -10.48
N SER A 25 -13.40 -8.51 -9.84
CA SER A 25 -14.75 -8.13 -9.41
C SER A 25 -14.78 -7.36 -8.08
N PHE A 26 -13.64 -6.87 -7.62
CA PHE A 26 -13.47 -6.10 -6.39
C PHE A 26 -12.43 -4.98 -6.59
N GLY A 27 -12.36 -4.04 -5.66
CA GLY A 27 -11.34 -2.99 -5.58
C GLY A 27 -10.63 -3.01 -4.22
N ILE A 28 -9.77 -2.02 -4.00
CA ILE A 28 -9.08 -1.80 -2.73
C ILE A 28 -9.25 -0.34 -2.29
N GLU A 29 -9.63 -0.12 -1.03
CA GLU A 29 -9.57 1.17 -0.37
C GLU A 29 -8.37 1.18 0.59
N LEU A 30 -7.43 2.08 0.35
CA LEU A 30 -6.33 2.43 1.26
C LEU A 30 -6.75 3.61 2.14
N TRP A 31 -6.21 3.69 3.34
CA TRP A 31 -6.48 4.76 4.30
C TRP A 31 -5.21 5.56 4.56
N GLU A 32 -5.15 6.79 4.05
CA GLU A 32 -3.98 7.65 4.09
C GLU A 32 -3.39 7.79 5.50
N GLU A 33 -4.26 7.97 6.50
CA GLU A 33 -3.89 8.13 7.91
C GLU A 33 -3.28 6.88 8.55
N LYS A 34 -3.38 5.73 7.90
CA LYS A 34 -2.89 4.44 8.39
C LYS A 34 -1.66 3.92 7.65
N ILE A 35 -1.22 4.58 6.59
CA ILE A 35 -0.01 4.18 5.85
C ILE A 35 1.22 4.62 6.66
N PRO A 36 2.07 3.70 7.13
CA PRO A 36 3.22 4.05 7.95
C PRO A 36 4.34 4.64 7.09
N ILE A 37 4.36 5.97 6.99
CA ILE A 37 5.40 6.72 6.27
C ILE A 37 6.17 7.57 7.27
N LYS A 38 7.50 7.48 7.23
CA LYS A 38 8.37 8.29 8.09
C LYS A 38 8.25 9.77 7.70
N LYS A 39 8.33 10.66 8.69
CA LYS A 39 8.20 12.10 8.47
C LYS A 39 9.25 12.62 7.48
N GLU A 40 10.47 12.14 7.59
CA GLU A 40 11.59 12.51 6.72
C GLU A 40 11.32 12.08 5.26
N VAL A 41 10.73 10.89 5.07
CA VAL A 41 10.35 10.39 3.73
C VAL A 41 9.24 11.26 3.15
N MET A 42 8.21 11.58 3.94
CA MET A 42 7.14 12.49 3.51
C MET A 42 7.70 13.84 3.08
N SER A 43 8.58 14.46 3.90
CA SER A 43 9.18 15.75 3.57
C SER A 43 9.99 15.72 2.27
N ILE A 44 10.77 14.66 2.03
CA ILE A 44 11.51 14.50 0.78
C ILE A 44 10.57 14.31 -0.41
N CYS A 45 9.53 13.49 -0.27
CA CYS A 45 8.52 13.27 -1.31
C CYS A 45 7.83 14.59 -1.69
N GLU A 46 7.41 15.39 -0.71
CA GLU A 46 6.81 16.70 -0.93
C GLU A 46 7.75 17.66 -1.66
N MET A 47 9.02 17.72 -1.25
CA MET A 47 10.03 18.58 -1.88
C MET A 47 10.32 18.20 -3.34
N LEU A 48 10.30 16.91 -3.65
CA LEU A 48 10.64 16.38 -4.98
C LEU A 48 9.41 16.16 -5.87
N GLY A 49 8.20 16.34 -5.34
CA GLY A 49 6.96 16.07 -6.06
C GLY A 49 6.69 14.57 -6.30
N PHE A 50 7.22 13.70 -5.44
CA PHE A 50 6.97 12.27 -5.49
C PHE A 50 5.78 11.87 -4.61
N ASP A 51 5.03 10.87 -5.04
CA ASP A 51 4.02 10.21 -4.21
C ASP A 51 4.67 8.95 -3.58
N PRO A 52 4.75 8.86 -2.24
CA PRO A 52 5.43 7.77 -1.55
C PRO A 52 4.81 6.39 -1.84
N LEU A 53 3.56 6.32 -2.32
CA LEU A 53 2.92 5.05 -2.66
C LEU A 53 3.57 4.34 -3.85
N TYR A 54 4.30 5.09 -4.68
CA TYR A 54 4.95 4.59 -5.89
C TYR A 54 6.45 4.32 -5.72
N LEU A 55 7.02 4.69 -4.58
CA LEU A 55 8.43 4.49 -4.29
C LEU A 55 8.72 3.02 -3.96
N ALA A 56 9.88 2.55 -4.43
CA ALA A 56 10.32 1.18 -4.17
C ALA A 56 10.75 0.95 -2.72
N ASN A 57 10.46 -0.23 -2.20
CA ASN A 57 10.81 -0.67 -0.86
C ASN A 57 11.56 -2.02 -0.91
N GLU A 58 12.77 -2.07 -0.35
CA GLU A 58 13.66 -3.24 -0.35
C GLU A 58 13.71 -3.96 1.01
N GLY A 59 12.58 -4.00 1.72
CA GLY A 59 12.52 -4.58 3.07
C GLY A 59 11.15 -4.52 3.71
N LYS A 60 10.09 -4.50 2.88
CA LYS A 60 8.69 -4.41 3.32
C LYS A 60 7.90 -5.52 2.65
N VAL A 61 6.77 -5.86 3.25
CA VAL A 61 5.82 -6.83 2.69
C VAL A 61 4.41 -6.28 2.81
N VAL A 62 3.62 -6.47 1.76
CA VAL A 62 2.19 -6.25 1.71
C VAL A 62 1.50 -7.60 1.80
N LEU A 63 0.46 -7.67 2.63
CA LEU A 63 -0.35 -8.86 2.84
C LEU A 63 -1.81 -8.54 2.60
N ILE A 64 -2.53 -9.44 1.92
CA ILE A 64 -3.99 -9.47 1.91
C ILE A 64 -4.41 -10.71 2.70
N VAL A 65 -5.22 -10.49 3.73
CA VAL A 65 -5.63 -11.53 4.68
C VAL A 65 -7.14 -11.47 4.88
N LYS A 66 -7.71 -12.56 5.40
CA LYS A 66 -9.11 -12.52 5.85
C LYS A 66 -9.27 -11.57 7.03
N GLU A 67 -10.40 -10.87 7.07
CA GLU A 67 -10.68 -9.81 8.04
C GLU A 67 -10.52 -10.30 9.49
N GLU A 68 -11.06 -11.48 9.79
CA GLU A 68 -11.02 -12.10 11.12
C GLU A 68 -9.61 -12.48 11.60
N GLU A 69 -8.64 -12.56 10.69
CA GLU A 69 -7.25 -12.92 11.01
C GLU A 69 -6.33 -11.69 11.14
N THR A 70 -6.83 -10.49 10.82
CA THR A 70 -6.01 -9.29 10.64
C THR A 70 -5.27 -8.90 11.93
N GLU A 71 -5.97 -8.84 13.06
CA GLU A 71 -5.37 -8.44 14.35
C GLU A 71 -4.34 -9.45 14.85
N LYS A 72 -4.62 -10.74 14.67
CA LYS A 72 -3.69 -11.82 15.02
C LYS A 72 -2.41 -11.70 14.19
N LEU A 73 -2.52 -11.58 12.87
CA LEU A 73 -1.36 -11.41 11.98
C LEU A 73 -0.57 -10.14 12.28
N LEU A 74 -1.27 -9.02 12.54
CA LEU A 74 -0.65 -7.76 12.92
C LEU A 74 0.19 -7.90 14.20
N SER A 75 -0.34 -8.61 15.21
CA SER A 75 0.39 -8.86 16.45
C SER A 75 1.67 -9.68 16.23
N ILE A 76 1.61 -10.70 15.35
CA ILE A 76 2.76 -11.54 15.00
C ILE A 76 3.82 -10.70 14.28
N LEU A 77 3.43 -9.89 13.29
CA LEU A 77 4.37 -9.03 12.57
C LEU A 77 5.05 -8.03 13.50
N ARG A 78 4.29 -7.39 14.40
CA ARG A 78 4.82 -6.41 15.36
C ARG A 78 5.72 -7.02 16.43
N SER A 79 5.63 -8.32 16.68
CA SER A 79 6.57 -9.02 17.56
C SER A 79 7.98 -9.15 16.98
N HIS A 80 8.11 -9.07 15.65
CA HIS A 80 9.39 -9.13 14.97
C HIS A 80 10.05 -7.74 14.88
N PRO A 81 11.37 -7.60 15.09
CA PRO A 81 12.06 -6.30 15.04
C PRO A 81 11.82 -5.50 13.75
N LEU A 82 11.76 -6.19 12.59
CA LEU A 82 11.50 -5.56 11.28
C LEU A 82 10.02 -5.24 11.00
N GLY A 83 9.09 -5.80 11.79
CA GLY A 83 7.64 -5.62 11.61
C GLY A 83 6.99 -4.71 12.66
N LYS A 84 7.77 -4.07 13.54
CA LYS A 84 7.26 -3.19 14.61
C LYS A 84 6.30 -2.10 14.11
N GLU A 85 6.53 -1.59 12.91
CA GLU A 85 5.73 -0.54 12.28
C GLU A 85 4.60 -1.08 11.38
N SER A 86 4.34 -2.39 11.36
CA SER A 86 3.25 -2.96 10.57
C SER A 86 1.90 -2.32 10.95
N GLN A 87 1.08 -2.04 9.95
CA GLN A 87 -0.22 -1.40 10.09
C GLN A 87 -1.25 -2.04 9.15
N ILE A 88 -2.51 -2.02 9.56
CA ILE A 88 -3.64 -2.27 8.67
C ILE A 88 -3.91 -0.96 7.95
N MET A 89 -3.63 -0.93 6.65
CA MET A 89 -3.64 0.31 5.85
C MET A 89 -4.81 0.40 4.85
N GLY A 90 -5.78 -0.51 4.92
CA GLY A 90 -6.89 -0.55 3.99
C GLY A 90 -7.70 -1.82 4.04
N LYS A 91 -8.57 -2.00 3.04
CA LYS A 91 -9.43 -3.17 2.87
C LYS A 91 -9.78 -3.43 1.40
N VAL A 92 -10.12 -4.68 1.10
CA VAL A 92 -10.78 -5.05 -0.16
C VAL A 92 -12.24 -4.59 -0.10
N ILE A 93 -12.74 -4.03 -1.20
CA ILE A 93 -14.10 -3.48 -1.29
C ILE A 93 -14.82 -4.06 -2.52
N PRO A 94 -16.15 -4.24 -2.49
CA PRO A 94 -16.89 -4.78 -3.64
C PRO A 94 -16.93 -3.82 -4.84
N GLU A 95 -16.87 -2.51 -4.58
CA GLU A 95 -16.90 -1.45 -5.59
C GLU A 95 -16.06 -0.26 -5.11
N PRO A 96 -15.41 0.49 -6.01
CA PRO A 96 -15.40 0.29 -7.47
C PRO A 96 -14.50 -0.88 -7.89
N LYS A 97 -15.02 -1.76 -8.76
CA LYS A 97 -14.27 -2.90 -9.28
C LYS A 97 -13.02 -2.49 -10.06
N GLY A 98 -11.95 -3.25 -9.92
CA GLY A 98 -10.74 -3.08 -10.72
C GLY A 98 -9.95 -1.82 -10.41
N LYS A 99 -10.16 -1.22 -9.23
CA LYS A 99 -9.61 0.08 -8.89
C LYS A 99 -9.08 0.13 -7.46
N VAL A 100 -8.04 0.93 -7.27
CA VAL A 100 -7.47 1.27 -5.96
C VAL A 100 -7.78 2.73 -5.66
N TYR A 101 -8.26 3.01 -4.45
CA TYR A 101 -8.54 4.36 -3.99
C TYR A 101 -7.82 4.62 -2.68
N LEU A 102 -7.35 5.84 -2.51
CA LEU A 102 -6.89 6.35 -1.24
C LEU A 102 -8.01 7.20 -0.63
N ARG A 103 -8.51 6.79 0.54
CA ARG A 103 -9.29 7.66 1.41
C ARG A 103 -8.32 8.62 2.09
N THR A 104 -8.51 9.91 1.84
CA THR A 104 -7.68 10.96 2.41
C THR A 104 -8.02 11.21 3.87
N THR A 105 -7.12 11.88 4.58
CA THR A 105 -7.29 12.32 5.97
C THR A 105 -8.54 13.18 6.19
N ILE A 106 -9.01 13.90 5.17
CA ILE A 106 -10.23 14.72 5.20
C ILE A 106 -11.49 13.97 4.74
N GLY A 107 -11.38 12.66 4.51
CA GLY A 107 -12.51 11.78 4.18
C GLY A 107 -12.90 11.74 2.71
N THR A 108 -12.18 12.42 1.82
CA THR A 108 -12.38 12.31 0.36
C THR A 108 -11.72 11.05 -0.19
N ARG A 109 -12.03 10.67 -1.43
CA ARG A 109 -11.35 9.57 -2.12
C ARG A 109 -10.64 10.09 -3.36
N ARG A 110 -9.40 9.65 -3.58
CA ARG A 110 -8.69 9.81 -4.86
C ARG A 110 -8.34 8.44 -5.44
N VAL A 111 -8.31 8.34 -6.77
CA VAL A 111 -7.82 7.15 -7.46
C VAL A 111 -6.30 7.05 -7.25
N VAL A 112 -5.81 5.84 -7.00
CA VAL A 112 -4.39 5.50 -7.05
C VAL A 112 -4.21 4.64 -8.30
N ASP A 113 -3.74 5.24 -9.39
CA ASP A 113 -3.57 4.54 -10.66
C ASP A 113 -2.29 3.70 -10.67
N MET A 114 -2.17 2.83 -11.68
CA MET A 114 -0.93 2.11 -11.95
C MET A 114 0.18 3.12 -12.32
N LEU A 115 1.41 2.88 -11.86
CA LEU A 115 2.53 3.73 -12.26
C LEU A 115 2.72 3.70 -13.78
N THR A 116 2.75 4.86 -14.41
CA THR A 116 3.13 5.01 -15.82
C THR A 116 4.58 5.47 -15.92
N GLY A 117 5.45 4.61 -16.47
CA GLY A 117 6.88 4.91 -16.63
C GLY A 117 7.74 4.64 -15.38
N GLU A 118 8.99 5.12 -15.38
CA GLU A 118 9.90 5.06 -14.23
C GLU A 118 10.01 6.45 -13.58
N GLN A 119 9.70 6.56 -12.28
CA GLN A 119 9.96 7.81 -11.52
C GLN A 119 11.45 8.02 -11.24
N LEU A 120 12.15 6.93 -10.93
CA LEU A 120 13.56 6.95 -10.52
C LEU A 120 14.31 5.90 -11.36
N PRO A 121 15.04 6.32 -12.41
CA PRO A 121 15.77 5.38 -13.25
C PRO A 121 16.89 4.72 -12.45
N ARG A 122 17.02 3.39 -12.60
CA ARG A 122 18.00 2.54 -11.88
C ARG A 122 17.78 2.47 -10.36
N ILE A 123 16.53 2.49 -9.91
CA ILE A 123 16.20 2.43 -8.48
C ILE A 123 16.39 1.05 -7.82
N CYS A 124 16.58 -0.02 -8.60
CA CYS A 124 16.94 -1.36 -8.15
C CYS A 124 17.30 -2.19 -9.39
#